data_AF-A0A819JZE5-F1
#
_entry.id   AF-A0A819JZE5-F1
#
_cell.length_a   1.000
_cell.length_b   1.000
_cell.length_c   1.000
_cell.angle_alpha   90.00
_cell.angle_beta   90.00
_cell.angle_gamma   90.00
#
_symmetry.space_group_name_H-M   'P 1'
#
loop_
_entity.id
_entity.type
_entity.pdbx_description
1 polymer ?
#
loop_
_entity_poly.entity_id
_entity_poly.type
_entity_poly.pdbx_seq_one_letter_code
_entity_poly.pdbx_strand_id
1 'polypeptide(L)'
;MVHVVIPKISKVIIDQNPNSTQCYPNYYDATDNPFTYFPSLINSSERYSKNLRDYTNLYSDIRAGKLPAVSYVKGLGIHSEHPAYGTLIAGETISQDVINAISESHTYRKNTVIFLLPNESGGFYDHVSPPPSSTIDNQPYGPRIPFVAVGHQIKKIMFHMFKWNRLV
;
A
#
# COMPACT_ATOMS: atom_id res chain seq x y z
N MET A 1 -2.21 -3.53 3.21
CA MET A 1 -1.67 -3.01 1.93
C MET A 1 -1.54 -1.49 2.07
N VAL A 2 -0.58 -0.82 1.42
CA VAL A 2 -0.40 0.65 1.52
C VAL A 2 -0.40 1.26 0.13
N HIS A 3 -1.39 2.07 -0.24
CA HIS A 3 -1.49 2.59 -1.61
C HIS A 3 -0.93 4.02 -1.70
N VAL A 4 0.29 4.21 -2.20
CA VAL A 4 0.83 5.57 -2.40
C VAL A 4 0.39 6.11 -3.78
N VAL A 5 -0.32 7.23 -3.83
CA VAL A 5 -0.86 7.77 -5.10
C VAL A 5 -0.38 9.21 -5.34
N ILE A 6 0.66 9.38 -6.15
CA ILE A 6 1.08 10.68 -6.71
C ILE A 6 0.36 10.86 -8.07
N PRO A 7 -0.07 12.06 -8.47
CA PRO A 7 -0.84 12.21 -9.71
C PRO A 7 0.01 12.17 -11.01
N LYS A 8 -0.32 11.22 -11.91
CA LYS A 8 0.07 10.99 -13.36
C LYS A 8 1.16 9.96 -13.77
N ILE A 9 0.69 8.73 -14.09
CA ILE A 9 1.36 7.50 -14.62
C ILE A 9 1.91 6.53 -13.55
N SER A 10 1.53 5.25 -13.66
CA SER A 10 1.56 4.22 -12.61
C SER A 10 2.72 3.21 -12.70
N LYS A 11 3.36 2.89 -11.57
CA LYS A 11 4.11 1.63 -11.33
C LYS A 11 3.74 1.04 -9.96
N VAL A 12 4.19 -0.18 -9.72
CA VAL A 12 3.91 -0.97 -8.52
C VAL A 12 5.24 -1.31 -7.85
N ILE A 13 5.36 -1.02 -6.56
CA ILE A 13 6.55 -1.22 -5.74
C ILE A 13 6.18 -2.24 -4.66
N ILE A 14 6.88 -3.37 -4.64
CA ILE A 14 6.54 -4.54 -3.85
C ILE A 14 7.78 -5.00 -3.10
N ASP A 15 7.65 -5.29 -1.82
CA ASP A 15 8.71 -5.90 -1.04
C ASP A 15 8.97 -7.33 -1.52
N GLN A 16 10.12 -7.59 -2.15
CA GLN A 16 10.60 -8.93 -2.45
C GLN A 16 11.85 -9.17 -1.62
N ASN A 17 11.83 -10.20 -0.77
CA ASN A 17 13.05 -10.70 -0.16
C ASN A 17 13.64 -11.82 -1.05
N PRO A 18 14.66 -11.56 -1.89
CA PRO A 18 15.24 -12.56 -2.77
C PRO A 18 15.98 -13.69 -2.03
N ASN A 19 16.22 -13.53 -0.72
CA ASN A 19 16.96 -14.48 0.12
C ASN A 19 16.04 -15.25 1.09
N SER A 20 14.72 -15.07 1.01
CA SER A 20 13.77 -15.78 1.86
C SER A 20 13.51 -17.21 1.35
N THR A 21 13.18 -18.13 2.26
CA THR A 21 12.61 -19.42 1.88
C THR A 21 11.41 -19.19 0.96
N GLN A 22 11.30 -19.97 -0.11
CA GLN A 22 10.35 -19.79 -1.22
C GLN A 22 8.90 -20.17 -0.83
N CYS A 23 8.44 -19.72 0.34
CA CYS A 23 7.13 -19.96 0.89
C CYS A 23 6.57 -18.67 1.48
N TYR A 24 5.34 -18.34 1.11
CA TYR A 24 4.53 -17.35 1.81
C TYR A 24 4.45 -17.71 3.32
N PRO A 25 4.52 -16.76 4.27
CA PRO A 25 4.41 -15.29 4.15
C PRO A 25 5.75 -14.54 3.97
N ASN A 26 6.88 -15.24 3.91
CA ASN A 26 8.22 -14.64 3.82
C ASN A 26 8.62 -14.28 2.38
N TYR A 27 7.87 -14.78 1.39
CA TYR A 27 8.12 -14.60 -0.03
C TYR A 27 6.98 -13.80 -0.70
N TYR A 28 7.29 -13.20 -1.84
CA TYR A 28 6.33 -12.47 -2.65
C TYR A 28 5.21 -13.39 -3.17
N ASP A 29 3.97 -13.09 -2.81
CA ASP A 29 2.79 -13.71 -3.38
C ASP A 29 2.28 -12.92 -4.60
N ALA A 30 2.39 -13.54 -5.78
CA ALA A 30 1.93 -12.95 -7.03
C ALA A 30 0.41 -12.88 -7.13
N THR A 31 -0.34 -13.71 -6.40
CA THR A 31 -1.81 -13.73 -6.44
C THR A 31 -2.41 -12.47 -5.81
N ASP A 32 -1.72 -11.89 -4.84
CA ASP A 32 -2.06 -10.60 -4.21
C ASP A 32 -1.66 -9.37 -5.06
N ASN A 33 -1.11 -9.58 -6.26
CA ASN A 33 -0.77 -8.49 -7.17
C ASN A 33 -1.74 -8.49 -8.36
N PRO A 34 -2.76 -7.61 -8.36
CA PRO A 34 -3.77 -7.60 -9.41
C PRO A 34 -3.19 -7.30 -10.80
N PHE A 35 -2.03 -6.65 -10.89
CA PHE A 35 -1.41 -6.29 -12.17
C PHE A 35 -0.83 -7.50 -12.92
N THR A 36 -0.62 -8.62 -12.23
CA THR A 36 -0.15 -9.86 -12.87
C THR A 36 -1.23 -10.54 -13.71
N TYR A 37 -2.51 -10.23 -13.48
CA TYR A 37 -3.63 -10.77 -14.25
C TYR A 37 -3.85 -10.07 -15.60
N PHE A 38 -3.10 -9.01 -15.89
CA PHE A 38 -3.19 -8.28 -17.16
C PHE A 38 -1.93 -8.55 -17.99
N PRO A 39 -1.98 -9.42 -19.02
CA PRO A 39 -0.82 -9.75 -19.84
C PRO A 39 -0.14 -8.52 -20.45
N SER A 40 -0.91 -7.49 -20.79
CA SER A 40 -0.37 -6.23 -21.32
C SER A 40 0.65 -5.54 -20.38
N LEU A 41 0.61 -5.84 -19.08
CA LEU A 41 1.51 -5.27 -18.07
C LEU A 41 2.73 -6.13 -17.77
N ILE A 42 2.69 -7.44 -18.06
CA ILE A 42 3.72 -8.41 -17.64
C ILE A 42 4.15 -9.42 -18.71
N ASN A 43 3.66 -9.35 -19.94
CA ASN A 43 3.94 -10.32 -21.02
C ASN A 43 5.40 -10.31 -21.53
N SER A 44 6.28 -9.48 -20.98
CA SER A 44 7.72 -9.55 -21.21
C SER A 44 8.49 -9.26 -19.92
N SER A 45 9.70 -9.81 -19.81
CA SER A 45 10.62 -9.55 -18.69
C SER A 45 10.94 -8.05 -18.54
N GLU A 46 11.02 -7.32 -19.64
CA GLU A 46 11.18 -5.87 -19.63
C GLU A 46 9.98 -5.16 -19.01
N ARG A 47 8.75 -5.51 -19.40
CA ARG A 47 7.53 -4.90 -18.83
C ARG A 47 7.37 -5.26 -17.36
N TYR A 48 7.67 -6.51 -17.01
CA TYR A 48 7.67 -6.97 -15.62
C TYR A 48 8.60 -6.11 -14.75
N SER A 49 9.88 -6.03 -15.11
CA SER A 49 10.88 -5.24 -14.35
C SER A 49 10.65 -3.73 -14.41
N LYS A 50 9.98 -3.23 -15.44
CA LYS A 50 9.58 -1.83 -15.54
C LYS A 50 8.43 -1.47 -14.60
N ASN A 51 7.45 -2.36 -14.47
CA ASN A 51 6.19 -2.10 -13.78
C ASN A 51 6.18 -2.61 -12.33
N LEU A 52 6.93 -3.65 -12.02
CA LEU A 52 7.09 -4.24 -10.69
C LEU A 52 8.51 -3.97 -10.18
N ARG A 53 8.60 -3.31 -9.04
CA ARG A 53 9.86 -2.92 -8.40
C ARG A 53 9.95 -3.49 -7.01
N ASP A 54 11.17 -3.64 -6.51
CA ASP A 54 11.40 -4.09 -5.15
C ASP A 54 11.23 -2.94 -4.13
N TYR A 55 10.70 -3.22 -2.93
CA TYR A 55 10.54 -2.23 -1.85
C TYR A 55 11.87 -1.63 -1.42
N THR A 56 12.97 -2.39 -1.47
CA THR A 56 14.31 -1.87 -1.17
C THR A 56 14.70 -0.71 -2.09
N ASN A 57 14.12 -0.61 -3.29
CA ASN A 57 14.35 0.51 -4.20
C ASN A 57 13.51 1.76 -3.88
N LEU A 58 12.46 1.64 -3.04
CA LEU A 58 11.54 2.74 -2.76
C LEU A 58 12.26 3.96 -2.21
N TYR A 59 13.08 3.79 -1.17
CA TYR A 59 13.78 4.92 -0.54
C TYR A 59 14.83 5.55 -1.48
N SER A 60 15.52 4.75 -2.29
CA SER A 60 16.43 5.29 -3.30
C SER A 60 15.68 6.09 -4.36
N ASP A 61 14.51 5.63 -4.81
CA ASP A 61 13.70 6.34 -5.80
C ASP A 61 13.07 7.61 -5.22
N ILE A 62 12.67 7.60 -3.95
CA ILE A 62 12.22 8.79 -3.22
C ILE A 62 13.35 9.83 -3.15
N ARG A 63 14.56 9.43 -2.74
CA ARG A 63 15.71 10.35 -2.65
C ARG A 63 16.13 10.88 -4.02
N ALA A 64 16.10 10.04 -5.05
CA ALA A 64 16.52 10.39 -6.40
C ALA A 64 15.44 11.12 -7.22
N GLY A 65 14.22 11.32 -6.70
CA GLY A 65 13.15 11.93 -7.47
C GLY A 65 12.67 11.06 -8.64
N LYS A 66 12.70 9.73 -8.49
CA LYS A 66 12.41 8.74 -9.54
C LYS A 66 11.10 7.97 -9.38
N LEU A 67 10.31 8.25 -8.34
CA LEU A 67 9.00 7.65 -8.22
C LEU A 67 8.19 7.98 -9.47
N PRO A 68 7.48 6.99 -10.03
CA PRO A 68 6.42 7.29 -10.97
C PRO A 68 5.34 8.08 -10.23
N ALA A 69 4.32 8.56 -10.93
CA ALA A 69 3.29 9.20 -10.18
C ALA A 69 2.45 8.21 -9.36
N VAL A 70 1.82 7.20 -9.95
CA VAL A 70 1.07 6.25 -9.11
C VAL A 70 2.04 5.15 -8.65
N SER A 71 2.13 4.90 -7.35
CA SER A 71 3.05 3.91 -6.75
C SER A 71 2.31 3.01 -5.75
N TYR A 72 1.92 1.81 -6.16
CA TYR A 72 1.32 0.86 -5.21
C TYR A 72 2.41 0.29 -4.30
N VAL A 73 2.25 0.33 -2.97
CA VAL A 73 3.25 -0.23 -2.02
C VAL A 73 2.66 -1.42 -1.27
N LYS A 74 3.25 -2.59 -1.43
CA LYS A 74 2.82 -3.79 -0.71
C LYS A 74 4.01 -4.39 0.04
N GLY A 75 3.88 -4.49 1.36
CA GLY A 75 4.79 -5.30 2.17
C GLY A 75 4.61 -6.79 1.93
N LEU A 76 5.62 -7.57 2.31
CA LEU A 76 5.49 -9.02 2.43
C LEU A 76 4.40 -9.41 3.44
N GLY A 77 3.95 -10.66 3.40
CA GLY A 77 2.96 -11.16 4.35
C GLY A 77 3.37 -10.92 5.81
N ILE A 78 4.65 -11.17 6.13
CA ILE A 78 5.21 -10.89 7.47
C ILE A 78 5.28 -9.41 7.85
N HIS A 79 5.27 -8.51 6.86
CA HIS A 79 5.25 -7.05 7.03
C HIS A 79 3.85 -6.47 6.80
N SER A 80 2.82 -7.28 7.08
CA SER A 80 1.41 -6.91 6.92
C SER A 80 0.64 -6.99 8.23
N GLU A 81 -0.63 -6.60 8.20
CA GLU A 81 -1.57 -6.70 9.32
C GLU A 81 -2.45 -7.95 9.23
N HIS A 82 -2.15 -8.89 8.32
CA HIS A 82 -3.05 -10.02 8.08
C HIS A 82 -3.13 -10.97 9.29
N PRO A 83 -4.33 -11.41 9.72
CA PRO A 83 -4.53 -12.13 10.99
C PRO A 83 -3.72 -13.42 11.19
N ALA A 84 -3.33 -14.09 10.11
CA ALA A 84 -2.66 -15.40 10.16
C ALA A 84 -1.12 -15.35 10.20
N TYR A 85 -0.49 -14.24 9.80
CA TYR A 85 0.97 -14.20 9.60
C TYR A 85 1.61 -12.81 9.74
N GLY A 86 0.78 -11.75 9.81
CA GLY A 86 1.22 -10.40 10.08
C GLY A 86 0.98 -10.00 11.54
N THR A 87 1.31 -8.76 11.87
CA THR A 87 0.93 -8.11 13.13
C THR A 87 0.59 -6.65 12.87
N LEU A 88 -0.25 -6.05 13.73
CA LEU A 88 -0.56 -4.61 13.63
C LEU A 88 0.72 -3.77 13.61
N ILE A 89 1.68 -4.07 14.50
CA ILE A 89 2.96 -3.35 14.58
C ILE A 89 3.76 -3.47 13.27
N ALA A 90 3.80 -4.66 12.66
CA ALA A 90 4.54 -4.85 11.42
C ALA A 90 3.96 -4.05 10.25
N GLY A 91 2.63 -4.05 10.11
CA GLY A 91 1.95 -3.25 9.08
C GLY A 91 2.00 -1.73 9.33
N GLU A 92 1.91 -1.31 10.59
CA GLU A 92 2.09 0.10 10.98
C GLU A 92 3.52 0.56 10.69
N THR A 93 4.53 -0.27 10.95
CA THR A 93 5.94 0.06 10.74
C THR A 93 6.21 0.38 9.26
N ILE A 94 5.83 -0.51 8.34
CA ILE A 94 6.02 -0.26 6.91
C ILE A 94 5.24 0.98 6.44
N SER A 95 4.03 1.19 6.97
CA SER A 95 3.22 2.37 6.65
C SER A 95 3.89 3.66 7.11
N GLN A 96 4.39 3.69 8.35
CA GLN A 96 5.09 4.83 8.93
C GLN A 96 6.37 5.15 8.16
N ASP A 97 7.15 4.14 7.80
CA ASP A 97 8.41 4.37 7.08
C ASP A 97 8.18 5.02 5.72
N VAL A 98 7.16 4.56 4.98
CA VAL A 98 6.78 5.14 3.68
C VAL A 98 6.28 6.58 3.85
N ILE A 99 5.41 6.81 4.84
CA ILE A 99 4.88 8.15 5.15
C ILE A 99 6.01 9.11 5.51
N ASN A 100 6.94 8.69 6.35
CA ASN A 100 8.08 9.50 6.78
C ASN A 100 9.00 9.80 5.59
N ALA A 101 9.35 8.80 4.79
CA ALA A 101 10.21 8.98 3.62
C ALA A 101 9.66 10.00 2.61
N ILE A 102 8.35 9.98 2.36
CA ILE A 102 7.67 10.96 1.50
C ILE A 102 7.61 12.34 2.18
N SER A 103 7.29 12.40 3.47
CA SER A 103 7.12 13.65 4.22
C SER A 103 8.44 14.42 4.38
N GLU A 104 9.54 13.70 4.50
CA GLU A 104 10.90 14.25 4.60
C GLU A 104 11.51 14.59 3.23
N SER A 105 10.95 14.07 2.14
CA SER A 105 11.44 14.34 0.80
C SER A 105 11.13 15.77 0.34
N HIS A 106 12.18 16.55 0.04
CA HIS A 106 12.05 17.88 -0.57
C HIS A 106 11.29 17.83 -1.91
N THR A 107 11.42 16.72 -2.66
CA THR A 107 10.79 16.51 -3.96
C THR A 107 9.31 16.16 -3.83
N TYR A 108 8.95 15.32 -2.86
CA TYR A 108 7.61 14.70 -2.81
C TYR A 108 6.65 15.29 -1.76
N ARG A 109 7.15 15.87 -0.67
CA ARG A 109 6.32 16.26 0.49
C ARG A 109 5.17 17.21 0.16
N LYS A 110 5.31 18.05 -0.87
CA LYS A 110 4.31 19.07 -1.25
C LYS A 110 3.40 18.66 -2.41
N ASN A 111 3.71 17.58 -3.13
CA ASN A 111 3.04 17.19 -4.36
C ASN A 111 2.52 15.73 -4.35
N THR A 112 2.62 15.05 -3.20
CA THR A 112 2.22 13.65 -3.03
C THR A 112 1.05 13.50 -2.07
N VAL A 113 0.14 12.59 -2.40
CA VAL A 113 -0.88 12.08 -1.49
C VAL A 113 -0.64 10.59 -1.28
N ILE A 114 -0.78 10.13 -0.04
CA ILE A 114 -0.70 8.72 0.34
C ILE A 114 -2.11 8.28 0.73
N PHE A 115 -2.57 7.15 0.20
CA PHE A 115 -3.80 6.49 0.60
C PHE A 115 -3.48 5.18 1.31
N LEU A 116 -3.69 5.13 2.62
CA LEU A 116 -3.50 3.94 3.41
C LEU A 116 -4.85 3.24 3.61
N LEU A 117 -4.96 2.01 3.11
CA LEU A 117 -6.15 1.17 3.22
C LEU A 117 -5.77 -0.31 3.11
N PRO A 118 -6.33 -1.20 3.94
CA PRO A 118 -6.17 -2.64 3.74
C PRO A 118 -6.96 -3.09 2.50
N ASN A 119 -6.58 -4.24 1.94
CA ASN A 119 -7.28 -4.82 0.80
C ASN A 119 -8.59 -5.51 1.21
N GLU A 120 -8.72 -5.88 2.48
CA GLU A 120 -9.85 -6.63 3.03
C GLU A 120 -10.01 -6.37 4.55
N SER A 121 -10.99 -6.98 5.19
CA SER A 121 -11.45 -6.66 6.56
C SER A 121 -10.82 -7.50 7.68
N GLY A 122 -9.98 -8.48 7.33
CA GLY A 122 -9.49 -9.56 8.17
C GLY A 122 -10.55 -10.57 8.62
N GLY A 123 -11.81 -10.40 8.19
CA GLY A 123 -12.95 -11.13 8.76
C GLY A 123 -13.36 -10.65 10.15
N PHE A 124 -12.83 -9.51 10.62
CA PHE A 124 -13.21 -8.92 11.89
C PHE A 124 -14.64 -8.35 11.83
N TYR A 125 -15.31 -8.34 12.99
CA TYR A 125 -16.68 -7.84 13.09
C TYR A 125 -16.77 -6.33 12.80
N ASP A 126 -17.70 -5.96 11.93
CA ASP A 126 -18.18 -4.59 11.73
C ASP A 126 -19.71 -4.57 11.90
N HIS A 127 -20.22 -3.59 12.65
CA HIS A 127 -21.65 -3.49 12.96
C HIS A 127 -22.50 -2.94 11.81
N VAL A 128 -21.88 -2.30 10.82
CA VAL A 128 -22.59 -1.72 9.67
C VAL A 128 -22.72 -2.77 8.59
N SER A 129 -23.96 -3.10 8.25
CA SER A 129 -24.26 -3.99 7.13
C SER A 129 -23.71 -3.39 5.82
N PRO A 130 -23.00 -4.19 5.00
CA PRO A 130 -22.51 -3.72 3.71
C PRO A 130 -23.65 -3.29 2.79
N PRO A 131 -23.46 -2.27 1.94
CA PRO A 131 -24.44 -1.94 0.92
C PRO A 131 -24.70 -3.13 -0.02
N PRO A 132 -25.97 -3.37 -0.40
CA PRO A 132 -26.40 -4.63 -0.98
C PRO A 132 -25.96 -4.83 -2.44
N SER A 133 -25.50 -3.79 -3.12
CA SER A 133 -25.08 -3.88 -4.52
C SER A 133 -24.08 -2.79 -4.87
N SER A 134 -23.05 -3.18 -5.62
CA SER A 134 -22.04 -2.35 -6.25
C SER A 134 -22.44 -2.04 -7.68
N THR A 135 -22.28 -0.77 -8.08
CA THR A 135 -22.54 -0.34 -9.47
C THR A 135 -21.50 -0.83 -10.47
N ILE A 136 -20.44 -1.49 -10.01
CA ILE A 136 -19.32 -1.95 -10.85
C ILE A 136 -19.59 -3.35 -11.41
N ASP A 137 -20.10 -4.24 -10.57
CA ASP A 137 -20.22 -5.68 -10.85
C ASP A 137 -21.56 -6.28 -10.36
N ASN A 138 -22.47 -5.45 -9.85
CA ASN A 138 -23.78 -5.83 -9.29
C ASN A 138 -23.71 -6.83 -8.12
N GLN A 139 -22.55 -6.98 -7.49
CA GLN A 139 -22.37 -7.80 -6.28
C GLN A 139 -22.52 -6.97 -5.00
N PRO A 140 -22.89 -7.56 -3.85
CA PRO A 140 -22.85 -6.85 -2.58
C PRO A 140 -21.43 -6.35 -2.25
N TYR A 141 -21.33 -5.18 -1.62
CA TYR A 141 -20.06 -4.73 -1.07
C TYR A 141 -19.61 -5.63 0.10
N GLY A 142 -18.32 -5.64 0.37
CA GLY A 142 -17.77 -6.27 1.57
C GLY A 142 -17.90 -5.40 2.84
N PRO A 143 -17.44 -5.91 4.00
CA PRO A 143 -17.33 -5.12 5.22
C PRO A 143 -16.50 -3.84 5.00
N ARG A 144 -16.77 -2.82 5.82
CA ARG A 144 -16.02 -1.56 5.75
C ARG A 144 -14.55 -1.81 6.09
N ILE A 145 -13.69 -0.99 5.48
CA ILE A 145 -12.26 -0.93 5.78
C ILE A 145 -11.88 0.49 6.20
N PRO A 146 -10.87 0.68 7.06
CA PRO A 146 -10.34 2.00 7.34
C PRO A 146 -9.68 2.59 6.07
N PHE A 147 -9.79 3.91 5.92
CA PHE A 147 -9.16 4.66 4.85
C PHE A 147 -8.54 5.93 5.42
N VAL A 148 -7.23 6.12 5.17
CA VAL A 148 -6.49 7.29 5.63
C VAL A 148 -5.81 7.95 4.43
N ALA A 149 -6.01 9.26 4.27
CA ALA A 149 -5.29 10.06 3.31
C ALA A 149 -4.27 10.97 4.01
N VAL A 150 -3.01 10.94 3.57
CA VAL A 150 -1.92 11.75 4.13
C VAL A 150 -1.28 12.57 3.00
N GLY A 151 -1.12 13.87 3.19
CA GLY A 151 -0.48 14.75 2.22
C GLY A 151 -0.69 16.22 2.53
N HIS A 152 0.16 17.09 2.01
CA HIS A 152 0.13 18.52 2.30
C HIS A 152 -1.16 19.21 1.82
N GLN A 153 -1.77 18.69 0.76
CA GLN A 153 -2.98 19.22 0.13
C GLN A 153 -4.26 18.73 0.79
N ILE A 154 -4.16 17.72 1.67
CA ILE A 154 -5.31 17.14 2.33
C ILE A 154 -5.83 18.12 3.38
N LYS A 155 -7.07 18.58 3.21
CA LYS A 155 -7.75 19.35 4.25
C LYS A 155 -7.85 18.46 5.47
N LYS A 156 -7.42 18.98 6.63
CA LYS A 156 -7.53 18.29 7.90
C LYS A 156 -9.01 18.07 8.21
N ILE A 157 -9.50 16.88 7.91
CA ILE A 157 -10.79 16.39 8.40
C ILE A 157 -10.45 15.54 9.61
N MET A 158 -10.75 16.06 10.80
CA MET A 158 -10.59 15.30 12.04
C MET A 158 -11.56 14.12 12.01
N PHE A 159 -11.05 12.93 11.71
CA PHE A 159 -11.60 11.72 12.29
C PHE A 159 -10.98 11.56 13.68
N HIS A 160 -11.80 11.27 14.68
CA HIS A 160 -11.35 11.03 16.05
C HIS A 160 -10.49 9.77 16.06
N MET A 161 -9.18 9.93 15.89
CA MET A 161 -8.17 8.88 16.07
C MET A 161 -7.16 9.43 17.08
N PHE A 162 -6.83 8.58 18.06
CA PHE A 162 -6.01 8.86 19.23
C PHE A 162 -4.94 9.94 19.00
N LYS A 163 -4.93 10.96 19.88
CA LYS A 163 -3.74 11.79 20.08
C LYS A 163 -2.60 10.85 20.48
N TRP A 164 -1.72 10.56 19.53
CA TRP A 164 -0.36 10.13 19.87
C TRP A 164 0.37 11.37 20.38
N ASN A 165 0.29 11.60 21.68
CA ASN A 165 1.24 12.48 22.34
C ASN A 165 2.62 11.82 22.21
N ARG A 166 3.57 12.54 21.60
CA ARG A 166 4.99 12.28 21.84
C ARG A 166 5.21 12.25 23.35
N LEU A 167 5.63 11.12 23.87
CA LEU A 167 6.38 11.06 25.11
C LEU A 167 7.84 10.93 24.72
N VAL A 168 8.62 11.88 25.24
CA VAL A 168 10.08 12.10 25.15
C VAL A 168 10.68 12.37 23.76
#